data_AF-A0A1C6HZN2-F1
#
_entry.id   AF-A0A1C6HZN2-F1
#
_cell.length_a   1.000
_cell.length_b   1.000
_cell.length_c   1.000
_cell.angle_alpha   90.00
_cell.angle_beta   90.00
_cell.angle_gamma   90.00
#
_symmetry.space_group_name_H-M   'P 1'
#
loop_
_entity.id
_entity.type
_entity.pdbx_description
1 polymer ?
#
loop_
_entity_poly.entity_id
_entity_poly.type
_entity_poly.pdbx_seq_one_letter_code
_entity_poly.pdbx_strand_id
1 'polypeptide(L)' 'MSNSNGVRNGTEKNPYTSSPYTKIGERIGQLRKQAGLKQEELGRAVGVTTQAVSRWECGGAPDIELLPAIADTLHV' A
#
# COMPACT_ATOMS: atom_id res chain seq x y z
N MET A 1 -0.26 -1.19 34.95
CA MET A 1 -0.25 -0.08 33.98
C MET A 1 -0.84 -0.59 32.68
N SER A 2 -2.16 -0.59 32.59
CA SER A 2 -2.89 -1.02 31.39
C SER A 2 -3.01 0.19 30.47
N ASN A 3 -2.44 0.13 29.27
CA ASN A 3 -2.73 1.13 28.25
C ASN A 3 -3.67 0.50 27.22
N SER A 4 -4.97 0.67 27.48
CA SER A 4 -6.02 0.54 26.48
C SER A 4 -6.15 1.88 25.77
N ASN A 5 -6.08 1.90 24.45
CA ASN A 5 -7.02 2.68 23.64
C ASN A 5 -6.95 2.25 22.18
N GLY A 6 -8.05 1.63 21.72
CA GLY A 6 -8.51 1.76 20.35
C GLY A 6 -8.63 3.24 19.99
N VAL A 7 -8.50 3.64 18.73
CA VAL A 7 -9.60 3.55 17.78
C VAL A 7 -9.03 3.30 16.37
N ARG A 8 -9.50 2.22 15.77
CA ARG A 8 -9.60 2.02 14.32
C ARG A 8 -10.70 2.97 13.82
N ASN A 9 -10.43 3.79 12.81
CA ASN A 9 -11.36 4.34 11.80
C ASN A 9 -11.04 5.80 11.45
N GLY A 10 -10.57 6.00 10.23
CA GLY A 10 -10.42 7.30 9.59
C GLY A 10 -10.79 7.21 8.10
N THR A 11 -11.93 6.58 7.77
CA THR A 11 -12.58 6.81 6.48
C THR A 11 -13.44 8.06 6.63
N GLU A 12 -12.81 9.22 6.64
CA GLU A 12 -13.52 10.46 6.39
C GLU A 12 -14.04 10.36 4.94
N LYS A 13 -15.34 10.06 4.80
CA LYS A 13 -15.97 9.82 3.51
C LYS A 13 -16.11 11.14 2.77
N ASN A 14 -15.04 11.53 2.09
CA ASN A 14 -15.09 12.62 1.12
C ASN A 14 -16.01 12.19 -0.05
N PRO A 15 -17.14 12.89 -0.29
CA PRO A 15 -18.10 12.52 -1.34
C PRO A 15 -17.52 12.59 -2.77
N TYR A 16 -16.35 13.22 -2.96
CA TYR A 16 -15.61 13.25 -4.24
C TYR A 16 -14.67 12.04 -4.44
N THR A 17 -14.56 11.14 -3.45
CA THR A 17 -13.70 9.94 -3.53
C THR A 17 -14.44 8.66 -3.93
N SER A 18 -15.71 8.75 -4.32
CA SER A 18 -16.49 7.68 -4.98
C SER A 18 -16.01 7.40 -6.42
N SER A 19 -14.71 7.48 -6.61
CA SER A 19 -14.06 7.24 -7.88
C SER A 19 -14.14 5.74 -8.20
N PRO A 20 -14.61 5.34 -9.40
CA PRO A 20 -14.54 3.94 -9.83
C PRO A 20 -13.09 3.45 -10.01
N TYR A 21 -12.09 4.33 -9.88
CA TYR A 21 -10.69 3.97 -9.94
C TYR A 21 -10.21 3.40 -8.59
N THR A 22 -9.76 2.15 -8.62
CA THR A 22 -9.02 1.52 -7.53
C THR A 22 -7.82 2.38 -7.15
N LYS A 23 -7.63 2.65 -5.85
CA LYS A 23 -6.46 3.39 -5.38
C LYS A 23 -5.20 2.59 -5.73
N ILE A 24 -4.17 3.29 -6.21
CA ILE A 24 -2.91 2.65 -6.64
C ILE A 24 -2.32 1.72 -5.57
N GLY A 25 -2.38 2.12 -4.29
CA GLY A 25 -1.92 1.30 -3.18
C GLY A 25 -2.69 0.00 -2.98
N GLU A 26 -4.01 -0.01 -3.24
CA GLU A 26 -4.81 -1.23 -3.22
C GLU A 26 -4.41 -2.16 -4.37
N ARG A 27 -4.19 -1.60 -5.57
CA ARG A 27 -3.72 -2.37 -6.74
C ARG A 27 -2.35 -3.00 -6.50
N ILE A 28 -1.41 -2.24 -5.90
CA ILE A 28 -0.10 -2.76 -5.50
C ILE A 28 -0.27 -3.92 -4.51
N GLY A 29 -1.13 -3.78 -3.50
CA GLY A 29 -1.39 -4.84 -2.53
C GLY A 29 -2.00 -6.10 -3.15
N GLN A 30 -2.88 -5.95 -4.15
CA GLN A 30 -3.44 -7.07 -4.91
C GLN A 30 -2.37 -7.79 -5.72
N LEU A 31 -1.59 -7.05 -6.52
CA LEU A 31 -0.52 -7.60 -7.36
C LEU A 31 0.58 -8.28 -6.52
N ARG A 32 0.99 -7.66 -5.41
CA ARG A 32 1.96 -8.25 -4.47
C ARG A 32 1.50 -9.62 -3.97
N LYS A 33 0.22 -9.72 -3.57
CA LYS A 33 -0.35 -11.00 -3.10
C LYS A 33 -0.43 -12.03 -4.24
N GLN A 34 -0.74 -11.61 -5.46
CA GLN A 34 -0.73 -12.48 -6.65
C GLN A 34 0.68 -13.00 -6.96
N ALA A 35 1.70 -12.17 -6.75
CA ALA A 35 3.11 -12.55 -6.86
C ALA A 35 3.62 -13.38 -5.67
N GLY A 36 2.79 -13.67 -4.66
CA GLY A 36 3.18 -14.45 -3.49
C GLY A 36 4.15 -13.76 -2.52
N LEU A 37 4.38 -12.45 -2.69
CA LEU A 37 5.35 -11.69 -1.91
C LEU A 37 4.75 -11.20 -0.60
N LYS A 38 5.53 -11.22 0.48
CA LYS A 38 5.25 -10.48 1.72
C LYS A 38 5.57 -8.99 1.53
N GLN A 39 5.01 -8.14 2.39
CA GLN A 39 5.29 -6.69 2.36
C GLN A 39 6.79 -6.38 2.53
N GLU A 40 7.49 -7.17 3.37
CA GLU A 40 8.94 -7.03 3.59
C GLU A 40 9.76 -7.36 2.33
N GLU A 41 9.28 -8.30 1.51
CA GLU A 41 9.97 -8.75 0.31
C GLU A 41 9.82 -7.72 -0.81
N LEU A 42 8.61 -7.17 -1.00
CA LEU A 42 8.39 -6.04 -1.90
C LEU A 42 9.21 -4.81 -1.45
N GLY A 43 9.19 -4.50 -0.15
CA GLY A 43 9.94 -3.38 0.40
C GLY A 43 11.44 -3.49 0.10
N ARG A 44 12.02 -4.67 0.39
CA ARG A 44 13.42 -4.96 0.07
C ARG A 44 13.73 -4.85 -1.43
N ALA A 45 12.84 -5.33 -2.30
CA ALA A 45 13.04 -5.31 -3.75
C ALA A 45 13.09 -3.88 -4.31
N VAL A 46 12.27 -2.96 -3.79
CA VAL A 46 12.21 -1.56 -4.27
C VAL A 46 12.94 -0.57 -3.37
N GLY A 47 13.75 -1.05 -2.42
CA GLY A 47 14.61 -0.22 -1.58
C GLY A 47 13.88 0.60 -0.50
N VAL A 48 12.72 0.13 -0.02
CA VAL A 48 11.92 0.81 1.01
C VAL A 48 11.64 -0.09 2.22
N THR A 49 11.13 0.52 3.29
CA THR A 49 10.73 -0.22 4.49
C THR A 49 9.41 -0.97 4.30
N THR A 50 9.22 -2.08 5.02
CA THR A 50 7.93 -2.78 5.11
C THR A 50 6.77 -1.85 5.50
N GLN A 51 7.05 -0.85 6.34
CA GLN A 51 6.04 0.12 6.78
C GLN A 51 5.63 1.10 5.68
N ALA A 52 6.51 1.41 4.72
CA ALA A 52 6.14 2.17 3.53
C ALA A 52 5.13 1.37 2.68
N VAL A 53 5.40 0.09 2.43
CA VAL A 53 4.49 -0.80 1.70
C VAL A 53 3.13 -0.90 2.40
N SER A 54 3.11 -1.09 3.72
CA SER A 54 1.86 -1.11 4.49
C SER A 54 1.07 0.20 4.37
N ARG A 55 1.73 1.35 4.34
CA ARG A 55 1.06 2.66 4.16
C ARG A 55 0.42 2.77 2.79
N TRP A 56 1.10 2.33 1.72
CA TRP A 56 0.53 2.33 0.37
C TRP A 56 -0.74 1.48 0.33
N GLU A 57 -0.67 0.25 0.84
CA GLU A 57 -1.81 -0.68 0.84
C GLU A 57 -3.00 -0.20 1.69
N CYS A 58 -2.77 0.67 2.67
CA CYS A 58 -3.81 1.25 3.53
C CYS A 58 -4.29 2.64 3.08
N GLY A 59 -3.99 3.06 1.85
CA GLY A 59 -4.55 4.27 1.25
C GLY A 59 -3.55 5.39 0.99
N GLY A 60 -2.26 5.16 1.22
CA GLY A 60 -1.18 5.99 0.70
C GLY A 60 -0.85 5.70 -0.76
N ALA A 61 0.19 6.36 -1.28
CA ALA A 61 0.76 6.11 -2.59
C ALA A 61 2.29 6.05 -2.50
N PRO A 62 2.95 5.25 -3.35
CA PRO A 62 4.40 5.31 -3.52
C PRO A 62 4.83 6.63 -4.17
N ASP A 63 6.11 6.95 -4.05
CA ASP A 63 6.73 7.99 -4.86
C ASP A 63 6.68 7.60 -6.34
N ILE A 64 6.56 8.59 -7.23
CA ILE A 64 6.50 8.38 -8.68
C ILE A 64 7.76 7.69 -9.19
N GLU A 65 8.92 8.01 -8.61
CA GLU A 65 10.22 7.42 -8.96
C GLU A 65 10.30 5.91 -8.64
N LEU A 66 9.46 5.42 -7.73
CA LEU A 66 9.40 4.00 -7.37
C LEU A 66 8.48 3.19 -8.28
N LEU A 67 7.62 3.85 -9.08
CA LEU A 67 6.64 3.15 -9.91
C LEU A 67 7.28 2.18 -10.92
N PRO A 68 8.39 2.51 -11.62
CA PRO A 68 9.05 1.56 -12.51
C PRO A 68 9.56 0.31 -11.76
N ALA A 69 10.23 0.50 -10.62
CA ALA A 69 10.76 -0.61 -9.83
C ALA A 69 9.64 -1.50 -9.25
N ILE A 70 8.51 -0.91 -8.87
CA ILE A 70 7.31 -1.62 -8.42
C ILE A 70 6.72 -2.43 -9.58
N ALA A 71 6.60 -1.84 -10.77
CA ALA A 71 6.09 -2.53 -11.95
C ALA A 71 6.97 -3.73 -12.34
N ASP A 72 8.28 -3.54 -12.40
CA ASP A 72 9.25 -4.60 -12.69
C ASP A 72 9.16 -5.75 -11.67
N THR A 73 9.08 -5.43 -10.38
CA THR A 73 8.98 -6.41 -9.28
C THR A 73 7.66 -7.19 -9.31
N LEU A 74 6.58 -6.55 -9.74
CA LEU A 74 5.24 -7.14 -9.80
C LEU A 74 4.89 -7.72 -11.17
N HIS A 75 5.79 -7.58 -12.14
CA HIS A 75 5.66 -8.10 -13.51
C HIS A 75 4.43 -7.56 -14.26
N VAL A 76 4.23 -6.24 -14.23
CA VAL A 76 3.11 -5.53 -14.90
C VAL A 76 3.55 -4.38 -15.78
#